data_AF-A0A1J6WKR7-F1
#
_entry.id   AF-A0A1J6WKR7-F1
#
_cell.length_a   1.000
_cell.length_b   1.000
_cell.length_c   1.000
_cell.angle_alpha   90.00
_cell.angle_beta   90.00
_cell.angle_gamma   90.00
#
_symmetry.space_group_name_H-M   'P 1'
#
loop_
_entity.id
_entity.type
_entity.pdbx_description
1 polymer ?
#
loop_
_entity_poly.entity_id
_entity_poly.type
_entity_poly.pdbx_seq_one_letter_code
_entity_poly.pdbx_strand_id
1 'polypeptide(L)'
;MSKDVIQTKFQVSLKDCIDVIRNFPAFRFSYFFILLLVPVVLIFNYITISIPANQDSLINLIILCVIFLIGVHILMKGMEKVLAIRLYRTLKKSGASQLIVGIDKQTLEFVLGAKQNRQTINKKYVVISTPKKYLFYEGKGVKPLMFFLPKRGSAAHEQVVNEIIEIVHKQEKVPLKERKR
;
A
#
# COMPACT_ATOMS: atom_id res chain seq x y z
N MET A 1 -13.29 15.50 -25.61
CA MET A 1 -13.06 14.28 -24.81
C MET A 1 -13.55 13.11 -25.65
N SER A 2 -12.72 12.10 -25.89
CA SER A 2 -13.19 10.87 -26.54
C SER A 2 -14.35 10.30 -25.74
N LYS A 3 -15.43 9.86 -26.40
CA LYS A 3 -16.63 9.28 -25.77
C LYS A 3 -16.32 8.00 -24.99
N ASP A 4 -15.10 7.46 -25.11
CA ASP A 4 -14.73 6.14 -24.60
C ASP A 4 -13.88 6.17 -23.31
N VAL A 5 -13.63 7.36 -22.74
CA VAL A 5 -12.93 7.47 -21.45
C VAL A 5 -13.95 7.70 -20.34
N ILE A 6 -14.11 6.71 -19.45
CA ILE A 6 -14.86 6.87 -18.20
C ILE A 6 -13.91 7.37 -17.13
N GLN A 7 -14.30 8.39 -16.37
CA GLN A 7 -13.42 8.99 -15.37
C GLN A 7 -14.19 9.56 -14.20
N THR A 8 -13.52 9.59 -13.05
CA THR A 8 -14.04 10.20 -11.84
C THR A 8 -12.95 11.00 -11.13
N LYS A 9 -13.37 11.96 -10.31
CA LYS A 9 -12.49 12.82 -9.54
C LYS A 9 -12.87 12.79 -8.07
N PHE A 10 -11.89 12.77 -7.18
CA PHE A 10 -12.12 12.78 -5.74
C PHE A 10 -10.99 13.50 -5.02
N GLN A 11 -11.30 14.05 -3.84
CA GLN A 11 -10.30 14.70 -3.01
C GLN A 11 -9.43 13.67 -2.30
N VAL A 12 -8.13 13.92 -2.26
CA VAL A 12 -7.17 13.08 -1.53
C VAL A 12 -7.04 13.59 -0.11
N SER A 13 -7.22 12.72 0.88
CA SER A 13 -6.92 12.99 2.28
C SER A 13 -5.63 12.30 2.73
N LEU A 14 -5.02 12.81 3.81
CA LEU A 14 -3.86 12.15 4.42
C LEU A 14 -4.20 10.73 4.89
N LYS A 15 -5.42 10.51 5.39
CA LYS A 15 -5.90 9.20 5.81
C LYS A 15 -5.88 8.20 4.64
N ASP A 16 -6.14 8.66 3.43
CA ASP A 16 -6.08 7.80 2.25
C ASP A 16 -4.66 7.38 1.90
N CYS A 17 -3.71 8.30 2.05
CA CYS A 17 -2.29 8.00 1.88
C CYS A 17 -1.79 7.02 2.94
N ILE A 18 -2.27 7.14 4.19
CA ILE A 18 -1.95 6.19 5.27
C ILE A 18 -2.46 4.79 4.91
N ASP A 19 -3.72 4.66 4.46
CA ASP A 19 -4.30 3.38 4.06
C ASP A 19 -3.51 2.73 2.90
N VAL A 20 -3.04 3.53 1.94
CA VAL A 20 -2.22 3.08 0.81
C VAL A 20 -0.89 2.51 1.30
N ILE A 21 -0.17 3.23 2.17
CA ILE A 21 1.13 2.78 2.69
C ILE A 21 0.97 1.54 3.59
N ARG A 22 -0.06 1.52 4.45
CA ARG A 22 -0.34 0.39 5.33
C ARG A 22 -0.58 -0.91 4.59
N ASN A 23 -1.23 -0.85 3.43
CA ASN A 23 -1.54 -2.03 2.62
C ASN A 23 -0.48 -2.30 1.54
N PHE A 24 0.58 -1.49 1.46
CA PHE A 24 1.61 -1.69 0.47
C PHE A 24 2.36 -3.01 0.70
N PRO A 25 2.38 -3.94 -0.28
CA PRO A 25 2.98 -5.26 -0.07
C PRO A 25 4.44 -5.22 0.37
N ALA A 26 5.27 -4.35 -0.22
CA ALA A 26 6.68 -4.26 0.15
C ALA A 26 6.89 -3.72 1.58
N PHE A 27 6.05 -2.78 2.03
CA PHE A 27 6.10 -2.28 3.41
C PHE A 27 5.66 -3.32 4.42
N ARG A 28 4.65 -4.13 4.08
CA ARG A 28 4.24 -5.27 4.92
C ARG A 28 5.34 -6.33 4.98
N PHE A 29 5.97 -6.62 3.86
CA PHE A 29 7.09 -7.56 3.80
C PHE A 29 8.26 -7.06 4.65
N SER A 30 8.66 -5.79 4.52
CA SER A 30 9.74 -5.23 5.35
C SER A 30 9.41 -5.24 6.83
N TYR A 31 8.16 -4.97 7.22
CA TYR A 31 7.70 -5.07 8.60
C TYR A 31 7.92 -6.48 9.20
N PHE A 32 7.45 -7.52 8.51
CA PHE A 32 7.66 -8.90 8.98
C PHE A 32 9.12 -9.31 8.95
N PHE A 33 9.86 -8.88 7.92
CA PHE A 33 11.29 -9.16 7.79
C PHE A 33 12.08 -8.58 8.96
N ILE A 34 11.88 -7.31 9.31
CA ILE A 34 12.58 -6.65 10.42
C ILE A 34 12.19 -7.30 11.76
N LEU A 35 10.90 -7.59 11.97
CA LEU A 35 10.47 -8.27 13.20
C LEU A 35 11.10 -9.66 13.38
N LEU A 36 11.34 -10.39 12.29
CA LEU A 36 12.03 -11.68 12.33
C LEU A 36 13.55 -11.52 12.48
N LEU A 37 14.12 -10.46 11.91
CA LEU A 37 15.56 -10.19 11.96
C LEU A 37 16.05 -9.89 13.38
N VAL A 38 15.28 -9.12 14.16
CA VAL A 38 15.63 -8.74 15.55
C VAL A 38 15.97 -9.95 16.44
N PRO A 39 15.09 -10.95 16.61
CA PRO A 39 15.40 -12.11 17.46
C PRO A 39 16.57 -12.92 16.91
N VAL A 40 16.71 -13.05 15.58
CA VAL A 40 17.84 -13.76 14.96
C VAL A 40 19.17 -13.09 15.32
N VAL A 41 19.26 -11.76 15.20
CA VAL A 41 20.46 -10.99 15.54
C VAL A 41 20.77 -11.09 17.04
N LEU A 42 19.75 -11.05 17.90
CA LEU A 42 19.94 -11.17 19.35
C LEU A 42 20.42 -12.57 19.77
N ILE A 43 19.83 -13.63 19.20
CA ILE A 43 20.27 -15.01 19.45
C ILE A 43 21.71 -15.21 18.95
N PHE A 44 22.04 -14.72 17.76
CA PHE A 44 23.40 -14.83 17.23
C PHE A 44 24.42 -14.14 18.12
N ASN A 45 24.13 -12.92 18.59
CA ASN A 45 24.97 -12.21 19.55
C ASN A 45 25.11 -12.94 20.89
N TYR A 46 24.03 -13.55 21.39
CA TYR A 46 24.09 -14.34 22.61
C TYR A 46 24.98 -15.57 22.47
N ILE A 47 24.87 -16.31 21.35
CA ILE A 47 25.71 -17.47 21.07
C ILE A 47 27.18 -17.08 20.90
N THR A 48 27.49 -15.92 20.32
CA THR A 48 28.89 -15.53 20.10
C THR A 48 29.57 -14.93 21.33
N ILE A 49 28.83 -14.24 22.20
CA ILE A 49 29.39 -13.50 23.33
C ILE A 49 29.29 -14.29 24.65
N SER A 50 28.29 -15.16 24.80
CA SER A 50 27.85 -15.66 26.11
C SER A 50 27.83 -17.18 26.24
N ILE A 51 28.72 -17.92 25.55
CA ILE A 51 28.74 -19.40 25.60
C ILE A 51 28.81 -20.00 27.03
N PRO A 52 29.37 -19.35 28.09
CA PRO A 52 29.16 -19.81 29.45
C PRO A 52 28.00 -19.02 30.09
N ALA A 53 26.75 -19.36 29.76
CA ALA A 53 25.60 -18.57 30.18
C ALA A 53 24.64 -19.34 31.10
N ASN A 54 24.53 -18.87 32.35
CA ASN A 54 23.50 -19.26 33.33
C ASN A 54 22.09 -18.90 32.86
N GLN A 55 21.07 -19.55 33.45
CA GLN A 55 19.64 -19.33 33.15
C GLN A 55 19.22 -17.84 33.19
N ASP A 56 19.82 -17.03 34.07
CA ASP A 56 19.54 -15.59 34.19
C ASP A 56 19.86 -14.79 32.91
N SER A 57 20.91 -15.19 32.19
CA SER A 57 21.31 -14.52 30.95
C SER A 57 20.33 -14.79 29.81
N LEU A 58 19.70 -15.97 29.79
CA LEU A 58 18.63 -16.31 28.86
C LEU A 58 17.37 -15.48 29.13
N ILE A 59 17.01 -15.30 30.41
CA ILE A 59 15.87 -14.46 30.81
C ILE A 59 16.09 -13.01 30.36
N ASN A 60 17.29 -12.46 30.60
CA ASN A 60 17.65 -11.11 30.16
C ASN A 60 17.60 -10.95 28.64
N LEU A 61 18.03 -11.96 27.88
CA LEU A 61 17.93 -11.98 26.42
C LEU A 61 16.47 -11.91 25.95
N ILE A 62 15.59 -12.68 26.59
CA ILE A 62 14.15 -12.69 26.26
C ILE A 62 13.54 -11.31 26.53
N ILE A 63 13.82 -10.72 27.69
CA ILE A 63 13.34 -9.37 28.04
C ILE A 63 13.83 -8.34 27.01
N LEU A 64 15.11 -8.37 26.68
CA LEU A 64 15.71 -7.48 25.70
C LEU A 64 15.06 -7.63 24.32
N CYS A 65 14.80 -8.88 23.91
CA CYS A 65 14.12 -9.17 22.65
C CYS A 65 12.70 -8.58 22.62
N VAL A 66 11.93 -8.72 23.71
CA VAL A 66 10.59 -8.12 23.80
C VAL A 66 10.66 -6.60 23.68
N ILE A 67 11.60 -5.95 24.38
CA ILE A 67 11.80 -4.50 24.32
C ILE A 67 12.13 -4.04 22.89
N PHE A 68 13.06 -4.72 22.21
CA PHE A 68 13.41 -4.38 20.82
C PHE A 68 12.25 -4.61 19.85
N LEU A 69 11.48 -5.69 20.00
CA LEU A 69 10.31 -5.95 19.17
C LEU A 69 9.25 -4.85 19.33
N ILE A 70 8.99 -4.39 20.57
CA ILE A 70 8.10 -3.26 20.84
C ILE A 70 8.65 -1.99 20.18
N GLY A 71 9.94 -1.71 20.34
CA GLY A 71 10.60 -0.54 19.74
C GLY A 71 10.48 -0.54 18.21
N VAL A 72 10.79 -1.66 17.55
CA VAL A 72 10.64 -1.83 16.10
C VAL A 72 9.20 -1.66 15.66
N HIS A 73 8.24 -2.21 16.40
CA HIS A 73 6.82 -2.04 16.08
C HIS A 73 6.43 -0.56 16.05
N ILE A 74 6.81 0.20 17.09
CA ILE A 74 6.52 1.63 17.20
C ILE A 74 7.22 2.40 16.07
N LEU A 75 8.49 2.11 15.79
CA LEU A 75 9.25 2.75 14.72
C LEU A 75 8.60 2.52 13.34
N MET A 76 8.23 1.27 13.03
CA MET A 76 7.57 0.94 11.78
C MET A 76 6.20 1.61 11.66
N LYS A 77 5.43 1.69 12.76
CA LYS A 77 4.17 2.47 12.79
C LYS A 77 4.40 3.95 12.54
N GLY A 78 5.49 4.52 13.07
CA GLY A 78 5.90 5.89 12.78
C GLY A 78 6.26 6.09 11.30
N MET A 79 7.02 5.17 10.72
CA MET A 79 7.41 5.21 9.31
C MET A 79 6.21 5.20 8.35
N GLU A 80 5.15 4.44 8.66
CA GLU A 80 3.89 4.45 7.91
C GLU A 80 3.37 5.89 7.73
N LYS A 81 3.33 6.66 8.83
CA LYS A 81 2.85 8.04 8.83
C LYS A 81 3.79 8.97 8.06
N VAL A 82 5.10 8.82 8.23
CA VAL A 82 6.10 9.64 7.51
C VAL A 82 6.01 9.43 6.00
N LEU A 83 5.94 8.18 5.56
CA LEU A 83 5.79 7.83 4.14
C LEU A 83 4.45 8.35 3.58
N ALA A 84 3.37 8.23 4.34
CA ALA A 84 2.06 8.74 3.94
C ALA A 84 2.05 10.27 3.80
N ILE A 85 2.70 11.00 4.71
CA ILE A 85 2.87 12.46 4.62
C ILE A 85 3.66 12.82 3.35
N ARG A 86 4.74 12.07 3.06
CA ARG A 86 5.53 12.29 1.84
C ARG A 86 4.70 12.08 0.59
N LEU A 87 3.94 10.98 0.50
CA LEU A 87 3.02 10.69 -0.60
C LEU A 87 1.97 11.80 -0.76
N TYR A 88 1.33 12.19 0.33
CA TYR A 88 0.33 13.26 0.34
C TYR A 88 0.88 14.59 -0.18
N ARG A 89 2.08 14.98 0.26
CA ARG A 89 2.77 16.19 -0.21
C ARG A 89 3.10 16.10 -1.69
N THR A 90 3.56 14.95 -2.19
CA THR A 90 3.85 14.76 -3.62
C THR A 90 2.58 14.90 -4.46
N LEU A 91 1.47 14.29 -4.01
CA LEU A 91 0.18 14.43 -4.70
C LEU A 91 -0.29 15.88 -4.72
N LYS A 92 -0.25 16.59 -3.59
CA LYS A 92 -0.60 18.02 -3.53
C LYS A 92 0.30 18.91 -4.39
N LYS A 93 1.62 18.69 -4.38
CA LYS A 93 2.59 19.47 -5.17
C LYS A 93 2.38 19.35 -6.68
N SER A 94 1.80 18.24 -7.14
CA SER A 94 1.45 18.05 -8.56
C SER A 94 0.24 18.89 -9.03
N GLY A 95 -0.30 19.78 -8.17
CA GLY A 95 -1.49 20.58 -8.45
C GLY A 95 -2.80 19.79 -8.29
N ALA A 96 -2.72 18.52 -7.93
CA ALA A 96 -3.86 17.64 -7.75
C ALA A 96 -4.47 17.81 -6.34
N SER A 97 -5.31 18.83 -6.14
CA SER A 97 -6.26 18.84 -5.02
C SER A 97 -7.29 17.69 -5.15
N GLN A 98 -7.48 17.22 -6.39
CA GLN A 98 -8.31 16.10 -6.77
C GLN A 98 -7.50 15.11 -7.60
N LEU A 99 -7.58 13.82 -7.26
CA LEU A 99 -7.07 12.77 -8.12
C LEU A 99 -8.12 12.48 -9.19
N ILE A 100 -7.72 12.50 -10.46
CA ILE A 100 -8.55 12.04 -11.57
C ILE A 100 -8.12 10.61 -11.87
N VAL A 101 -9.07 9.70 -11.88
CA VAL A 101 -8.86 8.30 -12.26
C VAL A 101 -9.90 7.94 -13.29
N GLY A 102 -9.44 7.47 -14.43
CA GLY A 102 -10.31 6.94 -15.48
C GLY A 102 -9.74 5.71 -16.13
N ILE A 103 -10.56 5.09 -16.99
CA ILE A 103 -10.16 4.03 -17.90
C ILE A 103 -10.56 4.46 -19.32
N ASP A 104 -9.60 4.33 -20.24
CA ASP A 104 -9.86 4.35 -21.67
C ASP A 104 -10.35 2.96 -22.10
N LYS A 105 -11.61 2.86 -22.54
CA LYS A 105 -12.25 1.58 -22.88
C LYS A 105 -11.65 0.93 -24.13
N GLN A 106 -11.06 1.72 -25.03
CA GLN A 106 -10.48 1.20 -26.26
C GLN A 106 -9.09 0.62 -26.01
N THR A 107 -8.24 1.38 -25.31
CA THR A 107 -6.84 0.98 -25.07
C THR A 107 -6.65 0.17 -23.80
N LEU A 108 -7.68 0.13 -22.93
CA LEU A 108 -7.64 -0.54 -21.63
C LEU A 108 -6.50 -0.02 -20.78
N GLU A 109 -6.43 1.30 -20.67
CA GLU A 109 -5.43 2.02 -19.91
C GLU A 109 -6.07 2.86 -18.82
N PHE A 110 -5.48 2.85 -17.62
CA PHE A 110 -5.77 3.84 -16.61
C PHE A 110 -5.28 5.21 -17.06
N VAL A 111 -6.13 6.22 -16.88
CA VAL A 111 -5.80 7.63 -17.09
C VAL A 111 -5.74 8.31 -15.73
N LEU A 112 -4.54 8.73 -15.32
CA LEU A 112 -4.27 9.22 -13.97
C LEU A 112 -3.84 10.69 -13.93
N GLY A 113 -4.49 11.45 -13.05
CA GLY A 113 -4.16 12.84 -12.73
C GLY A 113 -4.44 13.84 -13.86
N ALA A 114 -4.18 15.11 -13.57
CA ALA A 114 -4.42 16.21 -14.51
C ALA A 114 -3.57 16.12 -15.80
N LYS A 115 -2.38 15.51 -15.70
CA LYS A 115 -1.49 15.26 -16.84
C LYS A 115 -1.90 14.05 -17.69
N GLN A 116 -2.97 13.35 -17.33
CA GLN A 116 -3.45 12.16 -18.03
C GLN A 116 -2.35 11.12 -18.25
N ASN A 117 -1.59 10.82 -17.20
CA ASN A 117 -0.59 9.74 -17.27
C ASN A 117 -1.33 8.43 -17.55
N ARG A 118 -1.02 7.82 -18.70
CA ARG A 118 -1.65 6.59 -19.17
C ARG A 118 -0.90 5.36 -18.69
N GLN A 119 -1.63 4.32 -18.34
CA GLN A 119 -1.06 3.05 -17.90
C GLN A 119 -1.88 1.85 -18.30
N THR A 120 -1.26 0.94 -19.03
CA THR A 120 -1.89 -0.29 -19.49
C THR A 120 -2.32 -1.19 -18.34
N ILE A 121 -3.60 -1.58 -18.33
CA ILE A 121 -4.20 -2.50 -17.34
C ILE A 121 -3.53 -3.88 -17.39
N ASN A 122 -3.00 -4.29 -18.54
CA ASN A 122 -2.36 -5.60 -18.75
C ASN A 122 -0.99 -5.79 -18.06
N LYS A 123 -0.62 -4.88 -17.14
CA LYS A 123 0.52 -5.06 -16.25
C LYS A 123 0.09 -5.89 -15.05
N LYS A 124 1.03 -6.54 -14.35
CA LYS A 124 0.74 -7.34 -13.14
C LYS A 124 0.30 -6.43 -11.99
N TYR A 125 -0.93 -5.90 -11.99
CA TYR A 125 -1.42 -5.15 -10.86
C TYR A 125 -1.77 -6.09 -9.70
N VAL A 126 -1.55 -5.60 -8.49
CA VAL A 126 -2.13 -6.16 -7.29
C VAL A 126 -3.22 -5.21 -6.86
N VAL A 127 -4.48 -5.66 -6.98
CA VAL A 127 -5.65 -4.90 -6.56
C VAL A 127 -6.07 -5.36 -5.16
N ILE A 128 -6.03 -4.46 -4.18
CA ILE A 128 -6.48 -4.73 -2.82
C ILE A 128 -7.80 -4.02 -2.57
N SER A 129 -8.84 -4.81 -2.28
CA SER A 129 -10.17 -4.33 -1.93
C SER A 129 -10.26 -4.09 -0.41
N THR A 130 -10.39 -2.84 -0.01
CA THR A 130 -10.66 -2.44 1.39
C THR A 130 -12.14 -2.07 1.56
N PRO A 131 -12.68 -1.94 2.78
CA PRO A 131 -14.06 -1.52 2.97
C PRO A 131 -14.41 -0.14 2.36
N LYS A 132 -13.41 0.72 2.14
CA LYS A 132 -13.63 2.10 1.67
C LYS A 132 -13.10 2.39 0.27
N LYS A 133 -12.13 1.60 -0.22
CA LYS A 133 -11.35 1.91 -1.43
C LYS A 133 -10.83 0.65 -2.12
N TYR A 134 -10.57 0.76 -3.40
CA TYR A 134 -9.68 -0.13 -4.14
C TYR A 134 -8.28 0.49 -4.18
N LEU A 135 -7.25 -0.31 -3.91
CA LEU A 135 -5.85 0.10 -3.95
C LEU A 135 -5.16 -0.63 -5.09
N PHE A 136 -4.48 0.10 -5.97
CA PHE A 136 -3.81 -0.44 -7.14
C PHE A 136 -2.30 -0.30 -6.97
N TYR A 137 -1.59 -1.42 -7.12
CA TYR A 137 -0.14 -1.48 -7.08
C TYR A 137 0.40 -2.15 -8.34
N GLU A 138 1.28 -1.48 -9.08
CA GLU A 138 1.93 -2.05 -10.25
C GLU A 138 3.12 -2.96 -9.85
N GLY A 139 3.03 -4.27 -10.12
CA GLY A 139 4.11 -5.24 -9.95
C GLY A 139 4.35 -5.75 -8.51
N LYS A 140 5.41 -6.56 -8.36
CA LYS A 140 5.92 -7.08 -7.06
C LYS A 140 7.17 -6.32 -6.55
N GLY A 141 7.60 -5.29 -7.27
CA GLY A 141 8.87 -4.59 -7.04
C GLY A 141 8.80 -3.39 -6.09
N VAL A 142 9.95 -2.74 -5.89
CA VAL A 142 10.14 -1.61 -4.96
C VAL A 142 9.62 -0.27 -5.52
N LYS A 143 9.23 -0.22 -6.80
CA LYS A 143 8.62 0.96 -7.42
C LYS A 143 7.13 0.72 -7.60
N PRO A 144 6.28 1.24 -6.70
CA PRO A 144 4.87 1.17 -6.92
C PRO A 144 4.46 2.49 -7.55
N LEU A 145 3.95 2.42 -8.76
CA LEU A 145 2.88 3.36 -9.02
C LEU A 145 1.69 2.93 -8.15
N MET A 146 1.29 3.83 -7.26
CA MET A 146 0.17 3.68 -6.35
C MET A 146 -0.90 4.68 -6.71
N PHE A 147 -2.08 4.19 -7.04
CA PHE A 147 -3.28 5.01 -6.96
C PHE A 147 -4.35 4.23 -6.21
N PHE A 148 -5.36 4.96 -5.76
CA PHE A 148 -6.49 4.37 -5.07
C PHE A 148 -7.77 4.91 -5.68
N LEU A 149 -8.87 4.18 -5.52
CA LEU A 149 -10.17 4.56 -6.00
C LEU A 149 -11.17 4.40 -4.84
N PRO A 150 -11.73 5.50 -4.30
CA PRO A 150 -12.78 5.42 -3.30
C PRO A 150 -13.99 4.63 -3.81
N LYS A 151 -14.62 3.86 -2.93
CA LYS A 151 -15.82 3.08 -3.27
C LYS A 151 -17.12 3.87 -3.16
N ARG A 152 -17.08 4.98 -2.43
CA ARG A 152 -18.25 5.78 -2.08
C ARG A 152 -18.06 7.21 -2.53
N GLY A 153 -19.13 7.84 -3.00
CA GLY A 153 -19.13 9.21 -3.48
C GLY A 153 -20.53 9.66 -3.91
N SER A 154 -20.61 10.41 -5.00
CA SER A 154 -21.90 10.66 -5.67
C SER A 154 -22.36 9.40 -6.41
N ALA A 155 -23.65 9.30 -6.73
CA ALA A 155 -24.18 8.18 -7.53
C ALA A 155 -23.42 8.01 -8.87
N ALA A 156 -23.08 9.12 -9.54
CA ALA A 156 -22.27 9.11 -10.76
C ALA A 156 -20.83 8.60 -10.52
N HIS A 157 -20.22 8.93 -9.38
CA HIS A 157 -18.91 8.38 -9.00
C HIS A 157 -19.00 6.87 -8.79
N GLU A 158 -20.00 6.40 -8.03
CA GLU A 158 -20.16 4.98 -7.72
C GLU A 158 -20.42 4.14 -8.98
N GLN A 159 -21.21 4.65 -9.93
CA GLN A 159 -21.41 4.02 -11.24
C GLN A 159 -20.09 3.88 -12.00
N VAL A 160 -19.31 4.96 -12.13
CA VAL A 160 -18.01 4.92 -12.82
C VAL A 160 -17.03 3.98 -12.12
N VAL A 161 -17.01 3.97 -10.79
CA VAL A 161 -16.15 3.07 -10.00
C VAL A 161 -16.52 1.61 -10.23
N ASN A 162 -17.81 1.28 -10.21
CA ASN A 162 -18.27 -0.09 -10.46
C ASN A 162 -17.90 -0.54 -11.87
N GLU A 163 -18.08 0.32 -12.87
CA GLU A 163 -17.71 0.04 -14.25
C GLU A 163 -16.20 -0.16 -14.42
N ILE A 164 -15.38 0.70 -13.81
CA ILE A 164 -13.91 0.57 -13.80
C ILE A 164 -13.51 -0.80 -13.23
N ILE A 165 -14.08 -1.19 -12.10
CA ILE A 165 -13.74 -2.45 -11.42
C ILE A 165 -14.21 -3.66 -12.21
N GLU A 166 -15.37 -3.57 -12.87
CA GLU A 166 -15.86 -4.64 -13.74
C GLU A 166 -14.91 -4.84 -14.93
N ILE A 167 -14.42 -3.77 -15.56
CA ILE A 167 -13.43 -3.84 -16.65
C ILE A 167 -12.14 -4.49 -16.16
N VAL A 168 -11.62 -4.03 -15.01
CA VAL A 168 -10.40 -4.59 -14.41
C VAL A 168 -10.57 -6.08 -14.09
N HIS A 169 -11.72 -6.47 -13.52
CA HIS A 169 -12.02 -7.87 -13.21
C HIS A 169 -12.12 -8.77 -14.45
N LYS A 170 -12.62 -8.24 -15.58
CA LYS A 170 -12.70 -8.98 -16.85
C LYS A 170 -11.34 -9.15 -17.51
N GLN A 171 -10.49 -8.12 -17.42
CA GLN A 171 -9.15 -8.07 -17.99
C GLN A 171 -8.16 -8.94 -17.22
N GLU A 172 -8.27 -8.91 -15.89
CA GLU A 172 -7.27 -9.48 -15.03
C GLU A 172 -7.74 -10.82 -14.46
N LYS A 173 -6.94 -11.88 -14.64
CA LYS A 173 -6.85 -12.99 -13.67
C LYS A 173 -6.24 -12.51 -12.34
N VAL A 174 -6.53 -11.28 -11.90
CA VAL A 174 -6.00 -10.71 -10.67
C VAL A 174 -6.88 -11.17 -9.53
N PRO A 175 -6.31 -11.90 -8.55
CA PRO A 175 -7.06 -12.28 -7.37
C PRO A 175 -7.40 -11.02 -6.58
N LEU A 176 -8.66 -10.57 -6.67
CA LEU A 176 -9.21 -9.59 -5.76
C LEU A 176 -9.14 -10.18 -4.35
N LYS A 177 -8.11 -9.80 -3.59
CA LYS A 177 -8.02 -10.15 -2.17
C LYS A 177 -8.98 -9.24 -1.42
N GLU A 178 -10.19 -9.73 -1.17
CA GLU A 178 -11.10 -9.11 -0.21
C GLU A 178 -10.49 -9.18 1.17
N ARG A 179 -10.39 -8.03 1.84
CA ARG A 179 -10.01 -7.99 3.25
C ARG A 179 -11.24 -7.63 4.08
N LYS A 180 -11.87 -8.65 4.68
CA LYS A 180 -12.77 -8.44 5.82
C LYS A 180 -11.93 -7.94 7.02
N ARG A 181 -12.53 -7.05 7.80
CA ARG A 181 -11.89 -6.23 8.84
C ARG A 181 -10.97 -7.00 9.77
#